data_AF-R1E8H9-F1
#
_entry.id   AF-R1E8H9-F1
#
_cell.length_a   1.000
_cell.length_b   1.000
_cell.length_c   1.000
_cell.angle_alpha   90.00
_cell.angle_beta   90.00
_cell.angle_gamma   90.00
#
_symmetry.space_group_name_H-M   'P 1'
#
loop_
_entity.id
_entity.type
_entity.pdbx_description
1 polymer ?
#
loop_
_entity_poly.entity_id
_entity_poly.type
_entity_poly.pdbx_seq_one_letter_code
_entity_poly.pdbx_strand_id
1 'polypeptide(L)'
;MLVLSGASAAGFAAATNAQTLTPRNEPFQLLYAPHFGMFRHHAESLEDQLQFAAEHGFRAWEDNDMGSRDEATQRRLAAKMEKLGMQMGVFVAHCDFSKPTFASGRKDHQDLVLADIDRACTIAGRVNAKCCSGGGAVAPTQHKKMDASNTCRRGDIIIS
;
A
#
# COMPACT_ATOMS: atom_id res chain seq x y z
N MET A 1 8.01 76.61 28.82
CA MET A 1 8.43 75.93 27.57
C MET A 1 8.77 74.50 27.96
N LEU A 2 7.82 73.56 27.78
CA LEU A 2 7.98 72.15 28.15
C LEU A 2 8.22 71.37 26.85
N VAL A 3 9.40 70.76 26.69
CA VAL A 3 9.74 69.96 25.52
C VAL A 3 9.38 68.51 25.83
N LEU A 4 8.34 67.97 25.19
CA LEU A 4 8.08 66.52 25.19
C LEU A 4 8.97 65.87 24.14
N SER A 5 9.97 65.10 24.59
CA SER A 5 10.78 64.24 23.74
C SER A 5 9.94 63.05 23.25
N GLY A 6 9.68 62.99 21.94
CA GLY A 6 9.06 61.83 21.29
C GLY A 6 10.05 60.69 21.16
N ALA A 7 9.69 59.50 21.66
CA ALA A 7 10.44 58.26 21.42
C ALA A 7 9.85 57.55 20.20
N SER A 8 10.59 57.51 19.10
CA SER A 8 10.25 56.68 17.94
C SER A 8 10.75 55.25 18.17
N ALA A 9 9.82 54.31 18.38
CA ALA A 9 10.14 52.88 18.36
C ALA A 9 10.28 52.42 16.90
N ALA A 10 11.50 52.19 16.45
CA ALA A 10 11.77 51.53 15.17
C ALA A 10 11.38 50.04 15.30
N GLY A 11 10.28 49.65 14.65
CA GLY A 11 9.86 48.25 14.58
C GLY A 11 10.82 47.44 13.71
N PHE A 12 11.44 46.40 14.27
CA PHE A 12 12.14 45.39 13.49
C PHE A 12 11.11 44.49 12.81
N ALA A 13 10.90 44.69 11.51
CA ALA A 13 10.19 43.72 10.69
C ALA A 13 11.15 42.55 10.37
N ALA A 14 10.96 41.41 11.02
CA ALA A 14 11.65 40.19 10.67
C ALA A 14 11.11 39.69 9.32
N ALA A 15 11.91 39.79 8.26
CA ALA A 15 11.60 39.18 6.98
C ALA A 15 11.67 37.65 7.13
N THR A 16 10.51 37.00 7.23
CA THR A 16 10.43 35.55 7.11
C THR A 16 10.57 35.18 5.63
N ASN A 17 11.70 34.57 5.26
CA ASN A 17 11.81 33.88 3.98
C ASN A 17 10.94 32.62 4.06
N ALA A 18 9.63 32.78 3.86
CA ALA A 18 8.75 31.67 3.58
C ALA A 18 9.13 31.14 2.19
N GLN A 19 10.02 30.15 2.16
CA GLN A 19 10.23 29.36 0.95
C GLN A 19 8.88 28.71 0.63
N THR A 20 8.20 29.21 -0.38
CA THR A 20 7.09 28.51 -1.02
C THR A 20 7.67 27.23 -1.60
N LEU A 21 7.59 26.14 -0.83
CA LEU A 21 7.72 24.80 -1.37
C LEU A 21 6.56 24.63 -2.35
N THR A 22 6.78 24.99 -3.61
CA THR A 22 5.90 24.54 -4.69
C THR A 22 5.85 23.02 -4.60
N PRO A 23 4.67 22.41 -4.42
CA PRO A 23 4.56 20.97 -4.44
C PRO A 23 5.22 20.48 -5.73
N ARG A 24 6.29 19.70 -5.59
CA ARG A 24 6.85 19.01 -6.73
C ARG A 24 5.85 17.90 -7.05
N ASN A 25 5.04 18.10 -8.09
CA ASN A 25 4.18 17.07 -8.67
C ASN A 25 5.00 15.99 -9.41
N GLU A 26 6.32 15.99 -9.21
CA GLU A 26 7.19 14.96 -9.73
C GLU A 26 6.95 13.65 -8.99
N PRO A 27 6.92 12.51 -9.70
CA PRO A 27 6.88 11.21 -9.05
C PRO A 27 8.01 11.03 -8.04
N PHE A 28 7.73 10.33 -6.94
CA PHE A 28 8.79 9.84 -6.08
C PHE A 28 9.70 8.88 -6.86
N GLN A 29 11.00 8.91 -6.53
CA GLN A 29 11.97 7.99 -7.14
C GLN A 29 11.72 6.54 -6.74
N LEU A 30 11.16 6.32 -5.55
CA LEU A 30 10.80 5.01 -5.03
C LEU A 30 9.29 4.76 -5.14
N LEU A 31 8.93 3.48 -5.27
CA LEU A 31 7.55 3.02 -5.32
C LEU A 31 6.93 2.96 -3.92
N TYR A 32 6.72 4.12 -3.30
CA TYR A 32 5.94 4.20 -2.07
C TYR A 32 4.48 3.81 -2.36
N ALA A 33 3.98 2.87 -1.57
CA ALA A 33 2.66 2.27 -1.75
C ALA A 33 1.81 2.55 -0.49
N PRO A 34 1.09 3.68 -0.45
CA PRO A 34 0.14 3.93 0.62
C PRO A 34 -1.06 2.97 0.53
N HIS A 35 -1.85 2.94 1.59
CA HIS A 35 -3.03 2.08 1.72
C HIS A 35 -4.32 2.91 1.82
N PHE A 36 -5.44 2.30 1.46
CA PHE A 36 -6.75 2.91 1.66
C PHE A 36 -6.99 3.29 3.13
N GLY A 37 -7.59 4.46 3.32
CA GLY A 37 -7.84 5.05 4.63
C GLY A 37 -6.83 6.15 5.01
N MET A 38 -5.62 6.11 4.46
CA MET A 38 -4.59 7.13 4.74
C MET A 38 -4.99 8.52 4.24
N PHE A 39 -5.74 8.60 3.14
CA PHE A 39 -6.15 9.86 2.52
C PHE A 39 -7.65 10.17 2.66
N ARG A 40 -8.35 9.49 3.58
CA ARG A 40 -9.82 9.63 3.75
C ARG A 40 -10.32 11.06 4.04
N HIS A 41 -9.45 11.94 4.52
CA HIS A 41 -9.78 13.35 4.80
C HIS A 41 -9.51 14.28 3.60
N HIS A 42 -8.86 13.76 2.56
CA HIS A 42 -8.54 14.48 1.33
C HIS A 42 -9.31 13.92 0.12
N ALA A 43 -9.85 12.70 0.24
CA ALA A 43 -10.55 11.99 -0.82
C ALA A 43 -11.57 11.01 -0.21
N GLU A 44 -12.79 11.01 -0.74
CA GLU A 44 -13.91 10.25 -0.19
C GLU A 44 -13.93 8.80 -0.69
N SER A 45 -13.85 8.59 -2.00
CA SER A 45 -13.86 7.25 -2.60
C SER A 45 -12.47 6.61 -2.65
N LEU A 46 -12.42 5.30 -2.92
CA LEU A 46 -11.16 4.59 -3.11
C LEU A 46 -10.41 5.14 -4.33
N GLU A 47 -11.12 5.39 -5.41
CA GLU A 47 -10.60 5.93 -6.66
C GLU A 47 -10.07 7.35 -6.51
N ASP A 48 -10.71 8.16 -5.66
CA ASP A 48 -10.25 9.51 -5.35
C ASP A 48 -8.98 9.46 -4.51
N GLN A 49 -8.83 8.47 -3.62
CA GLN A 49 -7.57 8.28 -2.87
C GLN A 49 -6.42 7.88 -3.80
N LEU A 50 -6.68 7.04 -4.82
CA LEU A 50 -5.70 6.73 -5.86
C LEU A 50 -5.32 7.98 -6.67
N GLN A 51 -6.33 8.78 -7.04
CA GLN A 51 -6.13 10.04 -7.77
C GLN A 51 -5.26 11.01 -6.97
N PHE A 52 -5.65 11.26 -5.72
CA PHE A 52 -4.93 12.14 -4.80
C PHE A 52 -3.48 11.69 -4.64
N ALA A 53 -3.24 10.39 -4.44
CA ALA A 53 -1.89 9.87 -4.31
C ALA A 53 -1.08 10.05 -5.60
N ALA A 54 -1.66 9.80 -6.77
CA ALA A 54 -0.98 10.01 -8.04
C ALA A 54 -0.58 11.48 -8.25
N GLU A 55 -1.45 12.42 -7.87
CA GLU A 55 -1.19 13.87 -7.92
C GLU A 55 -0.03 14.28 -6.99
N HIS A 56 0.15 13.57 -5.88
CA HIS A 56 1.22 13.80 -4.90
C HIS A 56 2.47 12.94 -5.14
N GLY A 57 2.61 12.37 -6.34
CA GLY A 57 3.84 11.69 -6.77
C GLY A 57 3.91 10.19 -6.48
N PHE A 58 2.89 9.58 -5.87
CA PHE A 58 2.86 8.13 -5.65
C PHE A 58 2.61 7.39 -6.97
N ARG A 59 3.34 6.29 -7.17
CA ARG A 59 3.24 5.43 -8.37
C ARG A 59 3.07 3.95 -8.04
N ALA A 60 2.82 3.62 -6.77
CA ALA A 60 2.41 2.29 -6.35
C ALA A 60 1.28 2.37 -5.33
N TRP A 61 0.59 1.25 -5.13
CA TRP A 61 -0.51 1.13 -4.16
C TRP A 61 -0.48 -0.20 -3.42
N GLU A 62 -0.82 -0.20 -2.12
CA GLU A 62 -1.02 -1.40 -1.32
C GLU A 62 -2.49 -1.53 -0.94
N ASP A 63 -3.04 -2.73 -1.04
CA ASP A 63 -4.42 -3.00 -0.61
C ASP A 63 -4.55 -4.42 -0.08
N ASN A 64 -4.39 -4.58 1.23
CA ASN A 64 -4.48 -5.88 1.89
C ASN A 64 -5.87 -6.51 1.77
N ASP A 65 -6.90 -5.68 1.58
CA ASP A 65 -8.27 -6.14 1.38
C ASP A 65 -8.59 -6.51 -0.08
N MET A 66 -7.65 -6.34 -1.03
CA MET A 66 -7.91 -6.62 -2.45
C MET A 66 -8.46 -8.03 -2.69
N GLY A 67 -8.00 -9.01 -1.89
CA GLY A 67 -8.45 -10.39 -1.93
C GLY A 67 -9.94 -10.60 -1.60
N SER A 68 -10.51 -9.75 -0.73
CA SER A 68 -11.89 -9.86 -0.23
C SER A 68 -12.89 -8.99 -1.01
N ARG A 69 -12.39 -8.04 -1.81
CA ARG A 69 -13.23 -7.18 -2.67
C ARG A 69 -13.90 -8.01 -3.77
N ASP A 70 -15.11 -7.61 -4.16
CA ASP A 70 -15.79 -8.19 -5.30
C ASP A 70 -15.04 -7.92 -6.62
N GLU A 71 -15.25 -8.77 -7.62
CA GLU A 71 -14.55 -8.67 -8.91
C GLU A 71 -14.76 -7.31 -9.61
N ALA A 72 -15.95 -6.73 -9.52
CA ALA A 72 -16.23 -5.45 -10.18
C ALA A 72 -15.41 -4.33 -9.54
N THR A 73 -15.30 -4.31 -8.21
CA THR A 73 -14.42 -3.38 -7.48
C THR A 73 -12.95 -3.59 -7.84
N GLN A 74 -12.47 -4.85 -7.88
CA GLN A 74 -11.08 -5.13 -8.26
C GLN A 74 -10.75 -4.59 -9.66
N ARG A 75 -11.62 -4.85 -10.66
CA ARG A 75 -11.44 -4.33 -12.03
C ARG A 75 -11.49 -2.81 -12.10
N ARG A 76 -12.38 -2.19 -11.32
CA ARG A 76 -12.55 -0.73 -11.28
C ARG A 76 -11.29 -0.05 -10.72
N LEU A 77 -10.74 -0.58 -9.63
CA LEU A 77 -9.49 -0.09 -9.04
C LEU A 77 -8.30 -0.33 -9.98
N ALA A 78 -8.20 -1.51 -10.59
CA ALA A 78 -7.17 -1.84 -11.57
C ALA A 78 -7.15 -0.83 -12.74
N ALA A 79 -8.33 -0.58 -13.34
CA ALA A 79 -8.45 0.37 -14.43
C ALA A 79 -8.13 1.81 -14.01
N LYS A 80 -8.44 2.20 -12.76
CA LYS A 80 -8.06 3.51 -12.23
C LYS A 80 -6.55 3.63 -12.05
N MET A 81 -5.90 2.63 -11.47
CA MET A 81 -4.44 2.61 -11.31
C MET A 81 -3.72 2.65 -12.67
N GLU A 82 -4.19 1.88 -13.65
CA GLU A 82 -3.63 1.89 -15.01
C GLU A 82 -3.70 3.28 -15.64
N LYS A 83 -4.87 3.95 -15.57
CA LYS A 83 -5.03 5.33 -16.06
C LYS A 83 -4.09 6.33 -15.39
N LEU A 84 -3.71 6.08 -14.14
CA LEU A 84 -2.82 6.94 -13.36
C LEU A 84 -1.33 6.60 -13.54
N GLY A 85 -1.01 5.53 -14.28
CA GLY A 85 0.36 5.00 -14.34
C GLY A 85 0.85 4.48 -12.98
N MET A 86 -0.06 3.99 -12.15
CA MET A 86 0.20 3.47 -10.82
C MET A 86 0.29 1.94 -10.85
N GLN A 87 1.32 1.38 -10.23
CA GLN A 87 1.48 -0.06 -10.12
C GLN A 87 0.70 -0.60 -8.92
N MET A 88 0.03 -1.74 -9.09
CA MET A 88 -0.37 -2.52 -7.93
C MET A 88 0.88 -3.08 -7.25
N GLY A 89 1.09 -2.71 -6.00
CA GLY A 89 2.18 -3.18 -5.14
C GLY A 89 1.86 -4.55 -4.58
N VAL A 90 1.54 -4.61 -3.29
CA VAL A 90 1.27 -5.84 -2.55
C VAL A 90 -0.19 -5.88 -2.10
N PHE A 91 -0.76 -7.08 -2.10
CA PHE A 91 -1.96 -7.41 -1.34
C PHE A 91 -1.76 -8.76 -0.64
N VAL A 92 -2.62 -9.08 0.33
CA VAL A 92 -2.52 -10.33 1.10
C VAL A 92 -3.14 -11.49 0.33
N ALA A 93 -2.36 -12.54 0.09
CA ALA A 93 -2.78 -13.80 -0.52
C ALA A 93 -3.41 -14.77 0.49
N HIS A 94 -2.78 -14.91 1.67
CA HIS A 94 -3.25 -15.76 2.77
C HIS A 94 -2.78 -15.18 4.10
N CYS A 95 -3.68 -15.12 5.10
CA CYS A 95 -3.35 -14.63 6.43
C CYS A 95 -4.24 -15.32 7.47
N ASP A 96 -3.73 -16.37 8.11
CA ASP A 96 -4.36 -17.00 9.27
C ASP A 96 -3.32 -17.30 10.37
N PHE A 97 -3.38 -16.51 11.44
CA PHE A 97 -2.54 -16.68 12.63
C PHE A 97 -3.25 -17.42 13.77
N SER A 98 -4.53 -17.75 13.62
CA SER A 98 -5.31 -18.46 14.65
C SER A 98 -4.90 -19.92 14.78
N LYS A 99 -4.35 -20.49 13.70
CA LYS A 99 -3.92 -21.89 13.62
C LYS A 99 -2.58 -21.97 12.90
N PRO A 100 -1.71 -22.91 13.29
CA PRO A 100 -0.54 -23.17 12.47
C PRO A 100 -1.01 -23.68 11.12
N THR A 101 -0.68 -22.98 10.02
CA THR A 101 -1.08 -23.37 8.66
C THR A 101 0.13 -23.94 7.92
N PHE A 102 1.14 -23.10 7.68
CA PHE A 102 2.34 -23.44 6.91
C PHE A 102 3.17 -24.57 7.51
N ALA A 103 3.28 -24.64 8.84
CA ALA A 103 4.09 -25.66 9.54
C ALA A 103 3.25 -26.69 10.28
N SER A 104 1.97 -26.83 9.94
CA SER A 104 1.05 -27.74 10.64
C SER A 104 1.29 -29.22 10.36
N GLY A 105 1.89 -29.53 9.21
CA GLY A 105 2.00 -30.89 8.68
C GLY A 105 0.65 -31.52 8.28
N ARG A 106 -0.46 -30.79 8.39
CA ARG A 106 -1.79 -31.29 8.07
C ARG A 106 -2.18 -30.96 6.65
N LYS A 107 -2.70 -31.95 5.93
CA LYS A 107 -3.06 -31.82 4.53
C LYS A 107 -4.21 -30.83 4.29
N ASP A 108 -5.20 -30.79 5.18
CA ASP A 108 -6.32 -29.84 5.12
C ASP A 108 -5.84 -28.37 5.14
N HIS A 109 -4.85 -28.07 5.98
CA HIS A 109 -4.26 -26.73 6.05
C HIS A 109 -3.42 -26.39 4.82
N GLN A 110 -2.68 -27.37 4.28
CA GLN A 110 -1.93 -27.19 3.04
C GLN A 110 -2.87 -26.93 1.86
N ASP A 111 -3.94 -27.71 1.73
CA ASP A 111 -4.92 -27.58 0.66
C ASP A 111 -5.63 -26.22 0.73
N LEU A 112 -5.93 -25.72 1.95
CA LEU A 112 -6.49 -24.38 2.15
C LEU A 112 -5.53 -23.28 1.71
N VAL A 113 -4.26 -23.32 2.13
CA VAL A 113 -3.24 -22.34 1.73
C VAL A 113 -3.06 -22.33 0.22
N LEU A 114 -3.02 -23.51 -0.42
CA LEU A 114 -2.91 -23.63 -1.87
C LEU A 114 -4.13 -23.05 -2.59
N ALA A 115 -5.34 -23.29 -2.09
CA ALA A 115 -6.55 -22.70 -2.65
C ALA A 115 -6.54 -21.16 -2.53
N ASP A 116 -6.03 -20.62 -1.43
CA ASP A 116 -5.90 -19.18 -1.23
C ASP A 116 -4.87 -18.56 -2.18
N ILE A 117 -3.74 -19.23 -2.38
CA ILE A 117 -2.72 -18.86 -3.37
C ILE A 117 -3.30 -18.84 -4.79
N ASP A 118 -4.08 -19.86 -5.17
CA ASP A 118 -4.68 -19.96 -6.50
C ASP A 118 -5.69 -18.82 -6.76
N ARG A 119 -6.46 -18.45 -5.74
CA ARG A 119 -7.33 -17.26 -5.79
C ARG A 119 -6.51 -15.99 -5.89
N ALA A 120 -5.43 -15.87 -5.12
CA ALA A 120 -4.54 -14.72 -5.17
C ALA A 120 -3.90 -14.55 -6.56
N CYS A 121 -3.43 -15.61 -7.22
CA CYS A 121 -2.92 -15.53 -8.59
C CYS A 121 -3.96 -15.01 -9.58
N THR A 122 -5.22 -15.44 -9.45
CA THR A 122 -6.33 -14.96 -10.28
C THR A 122 -6.58 -13.46 -10.08
N ILE A 123 -6.58 -13.02 -8.82
CA ILE A 123 -6.77 -11.61 -8.45
C ILE A 123 -5.58 -10.77 -8.93
N ALA A 124 -4.35 -11.23 -8.70
CA ALA A 124 -3.12 -10.58 -9.15
C ALA A 124 -3.12 -10.34 -10.66
N GLY A 125 -3.55 -11.32 -11.46
CA GLY A 125 -3.72 -11.14 -12.91
C GLY A 125 -4.78 -10.10 -13.26
N ARG A 126 -5.88 -10.04 -12.51
CA ARG A 126 -6.97 -9.05 -12.72
C ARG A 126 -6.55 -7.63 -12.39
N VAL A 127 -5.69 -7.44 -11.38
CA VAL A 127 -5.24 -6.11 -10.91
C VAL A 127 -3.83 -5.75 -11.36
N ASN A 128 -3.22 -6.58 -12.22
CA ASN A 128 -1.85 -6.42 -12.70
C ASN A 128 -0.81 -6.28 -11.58
N ALA A 129 -0.98 -7.04 -10.49
CA ALA A 129 -0.03 -7.09 -9.39
C ALA A 129 1.19 -7.93 -9.76
N LYS A 130 2.39 -7.44 -9.41
CA LYS A 130 3.62 -8.22 -9.51
C LYS A 130 3.87 -9.11 -8.30
N CYS A 131 3.30 -8.76 -7.15
CA CYS A 131 3.53 -9.50 -5.92
C CYS A 131 2.32 -9.51 -4.98
N CYS A 132 2.26 -10.52 -4.13
CA CYS A 132 1.35 -10.62 -3.01
C CYS A 132 2.08 -11.21 -1.79
N SER A 133 1.59 -10.91 -0.58
CA SER A 133 2.18 -11.35 0.68
C SER A 133 1.37 -12.48 1.33
N GLY A 134 2.04 -13.41 2.00
CA GLY A 134 1.39 -14.48 2.77
C GLY A 134 1.92 -14.56 4.20
N GLY A 135 1.09 -14.98 5.14
CA GLY A 135 1.49 -15.16 6.54
C GLY A 135 0.62 -16.18 7.28
N GLY A 136 1.19 -16.86 8.26
CA GLY A 136 0.44 -17.77 9.11
C GLY A 136 1.25 -18.31 10.28
N ALA A 137 0.57 -18.86 11.29
CA ALA A 137 1.26 -19.34 12.48
C ALA A 137 2.09 -20.60 12.21
N VAL A 138 3.14 -20.80 13.01
CA VAL A 138 4.07 -21.93 12.93
C VAL A 138 3.92 -22.77 14.20
N ALA A 139 3.77 -24.09 14.07
CA ALA A 139 3.70 -24.98 15.22
C ALA A 139 5.10 -25.10 15.86
N PRO A 140 5.22 -25.02 17.20
CA PRO A 140 6.52 -24.95 17.89
C PRO A 140 7.38 -26.21 17.79
N THR A 141 6.87 -27.34 17.28
CA THR A 141 7.53 -28.65 17.33
C THR A 141 7.97 -29.21 15.97
N GLN A 142 7.84 -28.48 14.86
CA GLN A 142 8.02 -29.04 13.52
C GLN A 142 9.26 -28.49 12.81
N HIS A 143 10.28 -29.35 12.61
CA HIS A 143 11.47 -29.11 11.78
C HIS A 143 11.30 -29.55 10.31
N LYS A 144 10.12 -30.02 9.91
CA LYS A 144 9.85 -30.36 8.50
C LYS A 144 9.49 -29.11 7.72
N LYS A 145 10.41 -28.70 6.84
CA LYS A 145 10.25 -27.58 5.91
C LYS A 145 9.03 -27.83 5.01
N MET A 146 7.92 -27.15 5.30
CA MET A 146 7.14 -26.63 4.19
C MET A 146 7.98 -25.48 3.65
N ASP A 147 8.44 -25.62 2.42
CA ASP A 147 9.24 -24.57 1.81
C ASP A 147 8.32 -23.40 1.44
N ALA A 148 8.02 -22.59 2.44
CA ALA A 148 7.41 -21.29 2.27
C ALA A 148 8.43 -20.27 1.76
N SER A 149 9.69 -20.68 1.47
CA SER A 149 10.69 -19.76 0.97
C SER A 149 10.28 -19.29 -0.42
N ASN A 150 9.76 -18.06 -0.43
CA ASN A 150 10.23 -16.97 -1.26
C ASN A 150 10.46 -17.41 -2.72
N THR A 151 9.44 -17.21 -3.56
CA THR A 151 9.35 -17.54 -5.01
C THR A 151 8.55 -18.79 -5.41
N CYS A 152 7.32 -18.94 -4.90
CA CYS A 152 6.30 -19.66 -5.69
C CYS A 152 5.90 -18.78 -6.89
N ARG A 153 6.61 -18.92 -8.02
CA ARG A 153 6.24 -18.29 -9.29
C ARG A 153 5.17 -19.13 -9.98
N ARG A 154 3.91 -18.71 -9.92
CA ARG A 154 2.93 -19.06 -10.98
C ARG A 154 2.87 -17.88 -11.95
N GLY A 155 3.67 -17.95 -13.01
CA GLY A 155 3.88 -16.84 -13.95
C GLY A 155 4.82 -15.77 -13.39
N ASP A 156 4.57 -14.50 -13.74
CA ASP A 156 5.36 -13.34 -13.33
C ASP A 156 5.02 -12.79 -11.92
N ILE A 157 4.15 -13.48 -11.17
CA ILE A 157 3.69 -13.06 -9.84
C ILE A 157 4.60 -13.67 -8.76
N ILE A 158 5.09 -12.81 -7.85
CA ILE A 158 5.95 -13.18 -6.72
C ILE A 158 5.12 -13.24 -5.43
N ILE A 159 5.12 -14.39 -4.75
CA ILE A 159 4.53 -14.54 -3.42
C ILE A 159 5.64 -14.43 -2.38
N SER A 160 5.53 -13.47 -1.46
CA SER A 160 6.50 -13.17 -0.40
C SER A 160 5.94 -13.37 1.00
#